data_AF-A0A6P6NRE8-F1
#
_entry.id   AF-A0A6P6NRE8-F1
#
_cell.length_a   1.000
_cell.length_b   1.000
_cell.length_c   1.000
_cell.angle_alpha   90.00
_cell.angle_beta   90.00
_cell.angle_gamma   90.00
#
_symmetry.space_group_name_H-M   'P 1'
#
loop_
_entity.id
_entity.type
_entity.pdbx_description
1 polymer ?
#
loop_
_entity_poly.entity_id
_entity_poly.type
_entity_poly.pdbx_seq_one_letter_code
_entity_poly.pdbx_strand_id
1 'polypeptide(L)'
;MDKALRYLEAALSFVESGVAMETEPQTPKSAYTMFSETLDLIRFILKLKNYTDPSAAVHERDFCVLCMRCQALLQMAMFRYRRDLALKHSQTLTDHFKSLSWSASPSVSKSAVSSLVDPQNIQQVAVAYVSITELFLSALEAWEQADDIALRGSGLLRELDSAVGAPSLTSSHQRFSAIHTTRPALDQTRHTEPASSR
;
A
#
# COMPACT_ATOMS: atom_id res chain seq x y z
N MET A 1 21.61 -10.37 -6.07
CA MET A 1 20.54 -9.54 -6.65
C MET A 1 19.54 -10.36 -7.45
N ASP A 2 19.96 -11.30 -8.29
CA ASP A 2 19.08 -12.07 -9.20
C ASP A 2 17.89 -12.76 -8.53
N LYS A 3 18.09 -13.37 -7.36
CA LYS A 3 17.01 -14.02 -6.61
C LYS A 3 15.94 -13.03 -6.16
N ALA A 4 16.35 -11.85 -5.67
CA ALA A 4 15.44 -10.80 -5.23
C ALA A 4 14.65 -10.21 -6.40
N LEU A 5 15.29 -10.05 -7.57
CA LEU A 5 14.59 -9.61 -8.78
C LEU A 5 13.53 -10.62 -9.22
N ARG A 6 13.86 -11.92 -9.28
CA ARG A 6 12.88 -12.95 -9.65
C ARG A 6 11.68 -12.98 -8.70
N TYR A 7 11.89 -12.77 -7.40
CA TYR A 7 10.79 -12.64 -6.46
C TYR A 7 9.95 -11.40 -6.71
N LEU A 8 10.56 -10.27 -7.07
CA LEU A 8 9.83 -9.05 -7.39
C LEU A 8 9.02 -9.22 -8.69
N GLU A 9 9.57 -9.89 -9.70
CA GLU A 9 8.83 -10.23 -10.94
C GLU A 9 7.61 -11.11 -10.66
N ALA A 10 7.79 -12.13 -9.81
CA ALA A 10 6.67 -12.97 -9.35
C ALA A 10 5.63 -12.13 -8.59
N ALA A 11 6.08 -11.24 -7.69
CA ALA A 11 5.20 -10.34 -6.96
C ALA A 11 4.39 -9.45 -7.90
N LEU A 12 5.01 -8.84 -8.91
CA LEU A 12 4.32 -8.03 -9.91
C LEU A 12 3.28 -8.85 -10.70
N SER A 13 3.61 -10.10 -11.05
CA SER A 13 2.67 -11.01 -11.70
C SER A 13 1.46 -11.33 -10.82
N PHE A 14 1.68 -11.51 -9.50
CA PHE A 14 0.59 -11.70 -8.54
C PHE A 14 -0.29 -10.46 -8.38
N VAL A 15 0.29 -9.26 -8.46
CA VAL A 15 -0.48 -8.03 -8.47
C VAL A 15 -1.36 -7.94 -9.71
N GLU A 16 -0.84 -8.25 -10.90
CA GLU A 16 -1.63 -8.26 -12.14
C GLU A 16 -2.81 -9.23 -12.05
N SER A 17 -2.60 -10.43 -11.51
CA SER A 17 -3.70 -11.36 -11.27
C SER A 17 -4.69 -10.85 -10.23
N GLY A 18 -4.23 -10.18 -9.17
CA GLY A 18 -5.11 -9.60 -8.16
C GLY A 18 -5.97 -8.46 -8.72
N VAL A 19 -5.40 -7.64 -9.60
CA VAL A 19 -6.15 -6.58 -10.32
C VAL A 19 -7.16 -7.18 -11.29
N ALA A 20 -6.80 -8.25 -12.00
CA ALA A 20 -7.76 -8.96 -12.86
C ALA A 20 -8.94 -9.50 -12.02
N MET A 21 -8.68 -10.02 -10.82
CA MET A 21 -9.73 -10.44 -9.88
C MET A 21 -10.65 -9.30 -9.43
N GLU A 22 -10.16 -8.05 -9.32
CA GLU A 22 -11.02 -6.91 -8.94
C GLU A 22 -12.10 -6.61 -9.99
N THR A 23 -11.85 -6.97 -11.25
CA THR A 23 -12.81 -6.74 -12.36
C THR A 23 -13.97 -7.75 -12.38
N GLU A 24 -13.84 -8.84 -11.63
CA GLU A 24 -14.83 -9.92 -11.54
C GLU A 24 -15.77 -9.68 -10.32
N PRO A 25 -17.09 -9.48 -10.51
CA PRO A 25 -18.02 -9.13 -9.44
C PRO A 25 -18.15 -10.14 -8.29
N GLN A 26 -17.69 -11.38 -8.48
CA GLN A 26 -17.93 -12.51 -7.57
C GLN A 26 -16.73 -12.89 -6.70
N THR A 27 -15.53 -12.34 -6.95
CA THR A 27 -14.28 -12.74 -6.27
C THR A 27 -13.54 -11.61 -5.52
N PRO A 28 -14.24 -10.62 -4.92
CA PRO A 28 -13.55 -9.48 -4.29
C PRO A 28 -12.66 -9.90 -3.10
N LYS A 29 -13.02 -10.95 -2.37
CA LYS A 29 -12.21 -11.47 -1.25
C LYS A 29 -10.87 -12.07 -1.69
N SER A 30 -10.81 -12.73 -2.86
CA SER A 30 -9.58 -13.35 -3.33
C SER A 30 -8.56 -12.33 -3.83
N ALA A 31 -9.02 -11.22 -4.43
CA ALA A 31 -8.15 -10.10 -4.79
C ALA A 31 -7.45 -9.52 -3.56
N TYR A 32 -8.20 -9.30 -2.47
CA TYR A 32 -7.64 -8.82 -1.21
C TYR A 32 -6.58 -9.78 -0.64
N THR A 33 -6.88 -11.09 -0.58
CA THR A 33 -5.93 -12.10 -0.13
C THR A 33 -4.66 -12.08 -0.96
N MET A 34 -4.80 -12.05 -2.29
CA MET A 34 -3.67 -12.00 -3.21
C MET A 34 -2.79 -10.77 -2.99
N PHE A 35 -3.38 -9.59 -2.80
CA PHE A 35 -2.63 -8.38 -2.47
C PHE A 35 -1.92 -8.47 -1.11
N SER A 36 -2.58 -9.04 -0.10
CA SER A 36 -1.99 -9.18 1.23
C SER A 36 -0.79 -10.14 1.24
N GLU A 37 -0.90 -11.29 0.57
CA GLU A 37 0.18 -12.27 0.43
C GLU A 37 1.34 -11.71 -0.40
N THR A 38 1.02 -10.96 -1.46
CA THR A 38 2.03 -10.29 -2.29
C THR A 38 2.78 -9.21 -1.52
N LEU A 39 2.09 -8.47 -0.65
CA LEU A 39 2.71 -7.48 0.22
C LEU A 39 3.70 -8.15 1.20
N ASP A 40 3.36 -9.30 1.76
CA ASP A 40 4.27 -10.06 2.63
C ASP A 40 5.49 -10.58 1.86
N LEU A 41 5.31 -11.00 0.60
CA LEU A 41 6.43 -11.35 -0.28
C LEU A 41 7.34 -10.14 -0.53
N ILE A 42 6.81 -8.95 -0.81
CA ILE A 42 7.62 -7.73 -0.99
C ILE A 42 8.40 -7.38 0.28
N ARG A 43 7.76 -7.44 1.45
CA ARG A 43 8.42 -7.24 2.74
C ARG A 43 9.54 -8.25 2.97
N PHE A 44 9.34 -9.50 2.54
CA PHE A 44 10.38 -10.52 2.59
C PHE A 44 11.55 -10.18 1.65
N ILE A 45 11.28 -9.75 0.42
CA ILE A 45 12.30 -9.34 -0.55
C ILE A 45 13.18 -8.21 0.03
N LEU A 46 12.55 -7.18 0.62
CA LEU A 46 13.25 -6.05 1.24
C LEU A 46 14.14 -6.47 2.43
N LYS A 47 13.87 -7.62 3.06
CA LYS A 47 14.69 -8.18 4.15
C LYS A 47 15.87 -9.02 3.66
N LEU A 48 15.92 -9.40 2.38
CA LEU A 48 17.01 -10.25 1.84
C LEU A 48 18.37 -9.53 1.82
N LYS A 49 18.35 -8.20 1.73
CA LYS A 49 19.55 -7.35 1.74
C LYS A 49 19.18 -5.97 2.30
N ASN A 50 20.14 -5.29 2.95
CA ASN A 50 19.95 -3.92 3.40
C ASN A 50 20.12 -2.94 2.24
N TYR A 51 19.03 -2.65 1.52
CA TYR A 51 19.05 -1.78 0.35
C TYR A 51 19.08 -0.28 0.67
N THR A 52 18.79 0.10 1.93
CA THR A 52 18.76 1.50 2.39
C THR A 52 20.10 1.97 2.95
N ASP A 53 21.14 1.14 2.91
CA ASP A 53 22.46 1.50 3.38
C ASP A 53 23.06 2.65 2.53
N PRO A 54 23.69 3.68 3.12
CA PRO A 54 24.31 4.76 2.37
C PRO A 54 25.38 4.31 1.38
N SER A 55 26.00 3.14 1.61
CA SER A 55 26.99 2.53 0.71
C SER A 55 26.38 1.63 -0.36
N ALA A 56 25.06 1.39 -0.34
CA ALA A 56 24.37 0.56 -1.33
C ALA A 56 24.55 1.14 -2.74
N ALA A 57 24.72 0.26 -3.73
CA ALA A 57 24.91 0.69 -5.11
C ALA A 57 23.61 1.31 -5.68
N VAL A 58 23.75 2.15 -6.71
CA VAL A 58 22.62 2.92 -7.27
C VAL A 58 21.47 2.01 -7.72
N HIS A 59 21.78 0.91 -8.42
CA HIS A 59 20.79 -0.06 -8.88
C HIS A 59 20.09 -0.80 -7.74
N GLU A 60 20.71 -0.88 -6.56
CA GLU A 60 20.13 -1.48 -5.36
C GLU A 60 19.13 -0.54 -4.70
N ARG A 61 19.41 0.76 -4.74
CA ARG A 61 18.47 1.80 -4.33
C ARG A 61 17.27 1.85 -5.26
N ASP A 62 17.49 1.83 -6.58
CA ASP A 62 16.39 1.81 -7.56
C ASP A 62 15.49 0.58 -7.38
N PHE A 63 16.09 -0.59 -7.11
CA PHE A 63 15.35 -1.80 -6.76
C PHE A 63 14.54 -1.65 -5.45
N CYS A 64 15.14 -1.04 -4.42
CA CYS A 64 14.46 -0.75 -3.16
C CYS A 64 13.25 0.14 -3.38
N VAL A 65 13.42 1.22 -4.14
CA VAL A 65 12.32 2.13 -4.45
C VAL A 65 11.20 1.40 -5.16
N LEU A 66 11.51 0.56 -6.14
CA LEU A 66 10.50 -0.24 -6.84
C LEU A 66 9.68 -1.10 -5.86
N CYS A 67 10.36 -1.80 -4.94
CA CYS A 67 9.70 -2.58 -3.90
C CYS A 67 8.81 -1.72 -2.99
N MET A 68 9.31 -0.57 -2.56
CA MET A 68 8.59 0.37 -1.68
C MET A 68 7.35 0.97 -2.37
N ARG A 69 7.46 1.30 -3.67
CA ARG A 69 6.32 1.76 -4.49
C ARG A 69 5.28 0.65 -4.64
N CYS A 70 5.69 -0.59 -4.91
CA CYS A 70 4.77 -1.74 -4.95
C CYS A 70 4.04 -1.93 -3.61
N GLN A 71 4.77 -1.86 -2.50
CA GLN A 71 4.19 -1.95 -1.16
C GLN A 71 3.15 -0.84 -0.91
N ALA A 72 3.48 0.42 -1.22
CA ALA A 72 2.57 1.54 -1.08
C ALA A 72 1.29 1.37 -1.91
N LEU A 73 1.42 0.95 -3.17
CA LEU A 73 0.27 0.73 -4.05
C LEU A 73 -0.62 -0.43 -3.59
N LEU A 74 -0.03 -1.52 -3.08
CA LEU A 74 -0.78 -2.66 -2.54
C LEU A 74 -1.55 -2.27 -1.28
N GLN A 75 -0.91 -1.55 -0.36
CA GLN A 75 -1.55 -1.04 0.85
C GLN A 75 -2.70 -0.08 0.51
N MET A 76 -2.48 0.82 -0.47
CA MET A 76 -3.52 1.71 -0.99
C MET A 76 -4.68 0.94 -1.65
N ALA A 77 -4.39 -0.10 -2.42
CA ALA A 77 -5.42 -0.95 -3.05
C ALA A 77 -6.27 -1.67 -1.98
N MET A 78 -5.64 -2.27 -0.97
CA MET A 78 -6.33 -2.91 0.15
C MET A 78 -7.14 -1.92 0.99
N PHE A 79 -6.64 -0.70 1.20
CA PHE A 79 -7.41 0.37 1.82
C PHE A 79 -8.66 0.71 1.00
N ARG A 80 -8.51 0.94 -0.31
CA ARG A 80 -9.64 1.25 -1.21
C ARG A 80 -10.71 0.16 -1.19
N TYR A 81 -10.29 -1.11 -1.13
CA TYR A 81 -11.17 -2.25 -1.00
C TYR A 81 -12.03 -2.21 0.27
N ARG A 82 -11.47 -1.71 1.39
CA ARG A 82 -12.16 -1.61 2.70
C ARG A 82 -12.69 -0.21 3.01
N ARG A 83 -12.54 0.75 2.10
CA ARG A 83 -12.84 2.18 2.34
C ARG A 83 -14.28 2.41 2.79
N ASP A 84 -15.24 1.81 2.08
CA ASP A 84 -16.66 2.03 2.38
C ASP A 84 -17.03 1.42 3.74
N LEU A 85 -16.35 0.34 4.15
CA LEU A 85 -16.48 -0.22 5.49
C LEU A 85 -15.88 0.71 6.56
N ALA A 86 -14.70 1.30 6.31
CA ALA A 86 -14.12 2.29 7.21
C ALA A 86 -15.02 3.52 7.37
N LEU A 87 -15.66 4.01 6.30
CA LEU A 87 -16.61 5.11 6.38
C LEU A 87 -17.83 4.77 7.25
N LYS A 88 -18.38 3.56 7.12
CA LYS A 88 -19.47 3.08 7.99
C LYS A 88 -19.02 3.00 9.45
N HIS A 89 -17.85 2.43 9.72
CA HIS A 89 -17.29 2.38 11.07
C HIS A 89 -17.06 3.78 11.66
N SER A 90 -16.54 4.72 10.87
CA SER A 90 -16.37 6.12 11.27
C SER A 90 -17.68 6.78 11.67
N GLN A 91 -18.75 6.57 10.89
CA GLN A 91 -20.09 7.07 11.20
C GLN A 91 -20.62 6.47 12.51
N THR A 92 -20.56 5.14 12.66
CA THR A 92 -20.98 4.45 13.89
C THR A 92 -20.26 4.99 15.13
N LEU A 93 -18.94 5.17 15.06
CA LEU A 93 -18.15 5.72 16.16
C LEU A 93 -18.55 7.16 16.45
N THR A 94 -18.68 7.99 15.42
CA THR A 94 -19.05 9.40 15.54
C THR A 94 -20.42 9.57 16.20
N ASP A 95 -21.41 8.79 15.78
CA ASP A 95 -22.76 8.83 16.34
C ASP A 95 -22.78 8.36 17.79
N HIS A 96 -22.02 7.30 18.11
CA HIS A 96 -21.86 6.83 19.49
C HIS A 96 -21.26 7.91 20.40
N PHE A 97 -20.16 8.55 20.01
CA PHE A 97 -19.53 9.61 20.80
C PHE A 97 -20.38 10.87 20.91
N LYS A 98 -21.13 11.25 19.85
CA LYS A 98 -22.10 12.35 19.91
C LYS A 98 -23.25 12.05 20.87
N SER A 99 -23.79 10.83 20.86
CA SER A 99 -24.86 10.40 21.77
C SER A 99 -24.44 10.46 23.25
N LEU A 100 -23.16 10.19 23.54
CA LEU A 100 -22.60 10.37 24.87
C LEU A 100 -22.54 11.85 25.28
N SER A 101 -22.19 12.74 24.34
CA SER A 101 -22.07 14.18 24.62
C SER A 101 -23.40 14.87 24.95
N TRP A 102 -24.51 14.47 24.30
CA TRP A 102 -25.84 15.03 24.58
C TRP A 102 -26.38 14.56 25.94
N SER A 103 -26.05 13.33 26.35
CA SER A 103 -26.50 12.75 27.63
C SER A 103 -25.87 13.40 28.87
N ALA A 104 -24.87 14.28 28.70
CA ALA A 104 -24.22 15.00 29.80
C ALA A 104 -24.92 16.33 30.16
N SER A 105 -26.03 16.69 29.51
CA SER A 105 -26.83 17.89 29.88
C SER A 105 -27.77 17.58 31.06
N PRO A 106 -27.78 18.37 32.16
CA PRO A 106 -28.45 18.01 33.42
C PRO A 106 -29.99 18.16 33.43
N SER A 107 -30.63 18.36 32.28
CA SER A 107 -32.08 18.58 32.22
C SER A 107 -32.62 18.13 30.88
N VAL A 108 -33.19 16.93 30.83
CA VAL A 108 -34.35 16.48 30.04
C VAL A 108 -34.47 14.96 30.27
N SER A 109 -35.69 14.52 30.51
CA SER A 109 -36.14 13.17 30.85
C SER A 109 -35.35 12.04 30.16
N LYS A 110 -34.91 11.08 30.98
CA LYS A 110 -34.25 9.83 30.58
C LYS A 110 -35.13 9.04 29.60
N SER A 111 -34.95 9.26 28.30
CA SER A 111 -35.26 8.23 27.31
C SER A 111 -34.06 7.30 27.26
N ALA A 112 -34.24 6.11 27.83
CA ALA A 112 -33.25 5.04 27.93
C ALA A 112 -32.94 4.43 26.55
N VAL A 113 -32.31 5.20 25.66
CA VAL A 113 -31.77 4.70 24.39
C VAL A 113 -30.25 4.51 24.45
N SER A 114 -29.59 4.99 25.50
CA SER A 114 -28.14 4.90 25.68
C SER A 114 -27.63 3.50 26.09
N SER A 115 -28.45 2.45 26.03
CA SER A 115 -28.08 1.10 26.46
C SER A 115 -28.22 0.01 25.39
N LEU A 116 -28.44 0.37 24.12
CA LEU A 116 -28.66 -0.63 23.05
C LEU A 116 -27.40 -0.99 22.25
N VAL A 117 -26.27 -0.33 22.46
CA VAL A 117 -25.01 -0.65 21.77
C VAL A 117 -24.02 -1.24 22.77
N ASP A 118 -23.77 -2.54 22.63
CA ASP A 118 -22.81 -3.29 23.45
C ASP A 118 -21.40 -2.64 23.36
N PRO A 119 -20.77 -2.26 24.49
CA PRO A 119 -19.43 -1.68 24.51
C PRO A 119 -18.39 -2.52 23.75
N GLN A 120 -18.55 -3.85 23.73
CA GLN A 120 -17.66 -4.74 22.99
C GLN A 120 -17.79 -4.56 21.48
N ASN A 121 -18.99 -4.24 20.98
CA ASN A 121 -19.22 -3.97 19.56
C ASN A 121 -18.54 -2.66 19.14
N ILE A 122 -18.67 -1.60 19.94
CA ILE A 122 -18.01 -0.31 19.67
C ILE A 122 -16.48 -0.44 19.67
N GLN A 123 -15.92 -1.22 20.60
CA GLN A 123 -14.48 -1.50 20.62
C GLN A 123 -14.02 -2.24 19.35
N GLN A 124 -14.75 -3.27 18.91
CA GLN A 124 -14.42 -4.00 17.68
C GLN A 124 -14.50 -3.11 16.44
N VAL A 125 -15.51 -2.24 16.36
CA VAL A 125 -15.65 -1.24 15.29
C VAL A 125 -14.46 -0.28 15.28
N ALA A 126 -14.01 0.18 16.45
CA ALA A 126 -12.83 1.05 16.58
C ALA A 126 -11.55 0.34 16.11
N VAL A 127 -11.31 -0.89 16.57
CA VAL A 127 -10.15 -1.70 16.14
C VAL A 127 -10.16 -1.89 14.63
N ALA A 128 -11.30 -2.30 14.06
CA ALA A 128 -11.43 -2.50 12.62
C ALA A 128 -11.20 -1.20 11.83
N TYR A 129 -11.73 -0.07 12.31
CA TYR A 129 -11.49 1.24 11.70
C TYR A 129 -10.00 1.60 11.69
N VAL A 130 -9.34 1.48 12.84
CA VAL A 130 -7.90 1.78 12.98
C VAL A 130 -7.08 0.92 12.03
N SER A 131 -7.30 -0.40 12.01
CA SER A 131 -6.57 -1.30 11.11
C SER A 131 -6.79 -0.99 9.62
N ILE A 132 -7.98 -0.55 9.22
CA ILE A 132 -8.22 -0.14 7.83
C ILE A 132 -7.51 1.18 7.53
N THR A 133 -7.55 2.16 8.44
CA THR A 133 -6.86 3.43 8.23
C THR A 133 -5.34 3.32 8.29
N GLU A 134 -4.81 2.34 9.03
CA GLU A 134 -3.38 2.03 9.08
C GLU A 134 -2.85 1.63 7.70
N LEU A 135 -3.63 0.88 6.91
CA LEU A 135 -3.27 0.58 5.52
C LEU A 135 -3.04 1.85 4.69
N PHE A 136 -3.86 2.89 4.89
CA PHE A 136 -3.71 4.16 4.19
C PHE A 136 -2.47 4.92 4.65
N LEU A 137 -2.26 5.02 5.96
CA LEU A 137 -1.09 5.70 6.53
C LEU A 137 0.22 5.02 6.11
N SER A 138 0.31 3.70 6.24
CA SER A 138 1.49 2.95 5.81
C SER A 138 1.74 3.06 4.30
N ALA A 139 0.69 3.18 3.48
CA ALA A 139 0.85 3.41 2.06
C ALA A 139 1.51 4.76 1.77
N LEU A 140 1.09 5.82 2.49
CA LEU A 140 1.68 7.15 2.35
C LEU A 140 3.14 7.17 2.83
N GLU A 141 3.42 6.60 4.00
CA GLU A 141 4.77 6.51 4.56
C GLU A 141 5.72 5.74 3.63
N ALA A 142 5.29 4.59 3.10
CA ALA A 142 6.10 3.80 2.17
C ALA A 142 6.34 4.56 0.85
N TRP A 143 5.36 5.34 0.39
CA TRP A 143 5.49 6.18 -0.79
C TRP A 143 6.49 7.32 -0.57
N GLU A 144 6.41 8.01 0.57
CA GLU A 144 7.33 9.09 0.93
C GLU A 144 8.76 8.57 1.14
N GLN A 145 8.92 7.41 1.80
CA GLN A 145 10.22 6.77 1.94
C GLN A 145 10.82 6.37 0.58
N ALA A 146 9.98 5.91 -0.36
CA ALA A 146 10.40 5.67 -1.74
C ALA A 146 10.90 6.96 -2.42
N ASP A 147 10.22 8.10 -2.21
CA ASP A 147 10.63 9.39 -2.75
C ASP A 147 11.99 9.86 -2.20
N ASP A 148 12.23 9.74 -0.89
CA ASP A 148 13.51 10.12 -0.29
C ASP A 148 14.68 9.29 -0.85
N ILE A 149 14.48 7.98 -1.01
CA ILE A 149 15.50 7.10 -1.61
C ILE A 149 15.68 7.43 -3.11
N ALA A 150 14.59 7.76 -3.82
CA ALA A 150 14.62 8.12 -5.23
C ALA A 150 15.46 9.36 -5.53
N LEU A 151 15.46 10.36 -4.64
CA LEU A 151 16.30 11.55 -4.75
C LEU A 151 17.79 11.23 -4.81
N ARG A 152 18.19 10.08 -4.26
CA ARG A 152 19.57 9.56 -4.27
C ARG A 152 19.78 8.47 -5.33
N GLY A 153 18.77 8.15 -6.13
CA GLY A 153 18.81 7.10 -7.15
C GLY A 153 19.41 7.54 -8.48
N SER A 154 19.27 6.71 -9.51
CA SER A 154 19.79 7.00 -10.87
C SER A 154 18.96 8.04 -11.65
N GLY A 155 17.78 8.39 -11.15
CA GLY A 155 16.80 9.19 -11.89
C GLY A 155 15.86 8.37 -12.79
N LEU A 156 16.01 7.04 -12.85
CA LEU A 156 15.14 6.10 -13.57
C LEU A 156 13.66 6.24 -13.15
N LEU A 157 13.42 6.64 -11.90
CA LEU A 157 12.08 6.92 -11.39
C LEU A 157 11.45 8.18 -11.95
N ARG A 158 12.24 9.14 -12.45
CA ARG A 158 11.71 10.31 -13.13
C ARG A 158 11.11 9.94 -14.50
N GLU A 159 11.65 8.88 -15.12
CA GLU A 159 11.05 8.26 -16.31
C GLU A 159 9.77 7.49 -15.94
N LEU A 160 9.78 6.75 -14.82
CA LEU A 160 8.58 6.13 -14.25
C LEU A 160 7.51 7.18 -14.00
N ASP A 161 7.80 8.27 -13.28
CA ASP A 161 6.86 9.36 -12.98
C ASP A 161 6.37 10.08 -14.25
N SER A 162 7.18 10.12 -15.31
CA SER A 162 6.75 10.64 -16.62
C SER A 162 5.84 9.67 -17.38
N ALA A 163 6.07 8.36 -17.26
CA ALA A 163 5.25 7.30 -17.86
C ALA A 163 3.95 7.06 -17.06
N VAL A 164 4.01 7.24 -15.73
CA VAL A 164 2.92 7.33 -14.76
C VAL A 164 2.15 8.64 -14.97
N GLY A 165 2.81 9.68 -15.50
CA GLY A 165 2.22 10.81 -16.21
C GLY A 165 0.92 11.34 -15.61
N ALA A 166 1.05 12.15 -14.57
CA ALA A 166 0.01 12.87 -13.83
C ALA A 166 -0.66 12.10 -12.67
N PRO A 167 -0.98 12.80 -11.55
CA PRO A 167 -1.70 12.25 -10.39
C PRO A 167 -3.15 11.80 -10.70
N SER A 168 -3.56 11.79 -11.97
CA SER A 168 -4.86 11.36 -12.47
C SER A 168 -5.00 9.85 -12.67
N LEU A 169 -3.99 9.03 -12.35
CA LEU A 169 -4.14 7.57 -12.38
C LEU A 169 -5.10 7.13 -11.28
N THR A 170 -6.40 7.07 -11.56
CA THR A 170 -7.45 6.69 -10.59
C THR A 170 -7.58 5.17 -10.45
N SER A 171 -7.07 4.40 -11.42
CA SER A 171 -7.17 2.94 -11.47
C SER A 171 -5.90 2.24 -10.96
N SER A 172 -6.07 1.23 -10.10
CA SER A 172 -4.98 0.38 -9.60
C SER A 172 -4.22 -0.29 -10.76
N HIS A 173 -4.93 -0.75 -11.79
CA HIS A 173 -4.37 -1.34 -13.02
C HIS A 173 -3.35 -0.42 -13.72
N GLN A 174 -3.67 0.87 -13.85
CA GLN A 174 -2.83 1.82 -14.57
C GLN A 174 -1.53 2.12 -13.81
N ARG A 175 -1.57 2.15 -12.48
CA ARG A 175 -0.39 2.37 -11.64
C ARG A 175 0.56 1.17 -11.65
N PHE A 176 0.01 -0.05 -11.59
CA PHE A 176 0.82 -1.27 -11.62
C PHE A 176 1.41 -1.55 -13.02
N SER A 177 0.66 -1.24 -14.10
CA SER A 177 1.18 -1.34 -15.46
C SER A 177 2.40 -0.43 -15.70
N ALA A 178 2.42 0.78 -15.11
CA ALA A 178 3.57 1.68 -15.23
C ALA A 178 4.84 1.10 -14.58
N ILE A 179 4.72 0.40 -13.44
CA ILE A 179 5.84 -0.30 -12.79
C ILE A 179 6.47 -1.37 -13.70
N HIS A 180 5.65 -2.07 -14.50
CA HIS A 180 6.13 -3.06 -15.43
C HIS A 180 6.94 -2.46 -16.60
N THR A 181 6.65 -1.22 -17.02
CA THR A 181 7.38 -0.55 -18.10
C THR A 181 8.83 -0.20 -17.77
N THR A 182 9.19 -0.13 -16.48
CA THR A 182 10.58 0.09 -16.05
C THR A 182 11.47 -1.16 -16.05
N ARG A 183 10.91 -2.33 -16.38
CA ARG A 183 11.66 -3.61 -16.46
C ARG A 183 12.93 -3.51 -17.33
N PRO A 184 12.88 -2.96 -18.56
CA PRO A 184 14.07 -2.90 -19.41
C PRO A 184 15.16 -1.98 -18.84
N ALA A 185 14.77 -0.90 -18.15
CA ALA A 185 15.70 0.09 -17.62
C ALA A 185 16.54 -0.43 -16.42
N LEU A 186 15.94 -1.30 -15.60
CA LEU A 186 16.65 -2.00 -14.51
C LEU A 186 17.60 -3.10 -15.01
N ASP A 187 17.30 -3.73 -16.14
CA ASP A 187 18.21 -4.69 -16.78
C ASP A 187 19.34 -3.99 -17.56
N GLN A 188 19.07 -2.84 -18.19
CA GLN A 188 20.08 -2.06 -18.90
C GLN A 188 21.19 -1.55 -17.96
N THR A 189 20.85 -1.20 -16.72
CA THR A 189 21.79 -0.75 -15.68
C THR A 189 22.69 -1.85 -15.13
N ARG A 190 22.36 -3.13 -15.35
CA ARG A 190 23.27 -4.27 -15.06
C ARG A 190 24.40 -4.41 -16.07
N HIS A 191 24.19 -3.98 -17.31
CA HIS A 191 25.17 -4.11 -18.39
C HIS A 191 26.17 -2.94 -18.48
N THR A 192 25.95 -1.88 -17.71
CA THR A 192 26.86 -0.73 -17.62
C THR A 192 27.85 -0.81 -16.45
N GLU A 193 27.94 -1.95 -15.76
CA GLU A 193 29.08 -2.19 -14.87
C GLU A 193 30.29 -2.48 -15.77
N PRO A 194 31.32 -1.61 -15.83
CA PRO A 194 32.53 -1.96 -16.56
C PRO A 194 33.11 -3.20 -15.88
N ALA A 195 33.31 -4.26 -16.65
CA ALA A 195 34.15 -5.36 -16.23
C ALA A 195 35.49 -4.77 -15.78
N SER A 196 35.67 -4.64 -14.45
CA SER A 196 36.92 -4.17 -13.90
C SER A 196 37.97 -5.22 -14.19
N SER A 197 38.77 -4.89 -15.18
CA SER A 197 39.96 -5.56 -15.67
C SER A 197 40.87 -6.09 -14.55
N ARG A 198 41.29 -7.35 -14.74
CA ARG A 198 42.45 -8.07 -14.14
C ARG A 198 42.35 -8.55 -12.70
#